data_AF-B6DDU5-F1
#
_entry.id   AF-B6DDU5-F1
#
_cell.length_a   1.000
_cell.length_b   1.000
_cell.length_c   1.000
_cell.angle_alpha   90.00
_cell.angle_beta   90.00
_cell.angle_gamma   90.00
#
_symmetry.space_group_name_H-M   'P 1'
#
loop_
_entity.id
_entity.type
_entity.pdbx_description
1 polymer ?
#
loop_
_entity_poly.entity_id
_entity_poly.type
_entity_poly.pdbx_seq_one_letter_code
_entity_poly.pdbx_strand_id
1 'polypeptide(L)'
;MANKLFLISLLCVVLVAKIAQAAPQYAPGEEPSYDEDTDDKLIENDTSITDEDYAEIEASLSQAFGTAADPGRRLGEGKKP
;
A
#
# COMPACT_ATOMS: atom_id res chain seq x y z
N MET A 1 36.88 -19.53 -10.18
CA MET A 1 35.45 -19.93 -10.18
C MET A 1 34.86 -19.94 -8.77
N ALA A 2 35.52 -20.58 -7.79
CA ALA A 2 34.98 -20.76 -6.43
C ALA A 2 34.55 -19.48 -5.70
N ASN A 3 35.33 -18.39 -5.81
CA ASN A 3 35.00 -17.15 -5.10
C ASN A 3 33.68 -16.51 -5.57
N LYS A 4 33.35 -16.63 -6.86
CA LYS A 4 32.08 -16.12 -7.41
C LYS A 4 30.89 -16.90 -6.83
N LEU A 5 31.03 -18.22 -6.69
CA LEU A 5 29.98 -19.07 -6.11
C LEU A 5 29.75 -18.75 -4.63
N PHE A 6 30.82 -18.49 -3.88
CA PHE A 6 30.73 -18.05 -2.48
C PHE A 6 30.03 -16.71 -2.32
N LEU A 7 30.29 -15.74 -3.21
CA LEU A 7 29.61 -14.45 -3.17
C LEU A 7 28.12 -14.57 -3.51
N ILE A 8 27.78 -15.42 -4.48
CA ILE A 8 26.38 -15.69 -4.85
C ILE A 8 25.63 -16.36 -3.70
N SER A 9 26.23 -17.37 -3.05
CA SER A 9 25.57 -18.03 -1.92
C SER A 9 25.39 -17.09 -0.73
N LEU A 10 26.39 -16.25 -0.43
CA LEU A 10 26.28 -15.20 0.59
C LEU A 10 25.15 -14.22 0.27
N LEU A 11 25.06 -13.74 -0.99
CA LEU A 11 24.01 -12.82 -1.44
C LEU A 11 22.62 -13.43 -1.25
N CYS A 12 22.44 -14.71 -1.61
CA CYS A 12 21.18 -15.43 -1.45
C CYS A 12 20.75 -15.51 0.02
N VAL A 13 21.67 -15.83 0.94
CA VAL A 13 21.37 -15.91 2.38
C VAL A 13 20.94 -14.54 2.93
N VAL A 14 21.63 -13.47 2.54
CA VAL A 14 21.29 -12.10 2.96
C VAL A 14 19.91 -11.68 2.45
N LEU A 15 19.58 -11.99 1.19
CA LEU A 15 18.27 -11.70 0.60
C LEU A 15 17.14 -12.38 1.36
N VAL A 16 17.27 -13.68 1.67
CA VAL A 16 16.25 -14.43 2.42
C VAL A 16 16.06 -13.83 3.82
N ALA A 17 17.15 -13.50 4.51
CA ALA A 17 17.07 -12.88 5.84
C ALA A 17 16.37 -11.51 5.80
N LYS A 18 16.61 -10.71 4.74
CA LYS A 18 15.96 -9.40 4.57
C LYS A 18 14.47 -9.52 4.24
N ILE A 19 14.07 -10.49 3.42
CA ILE A 19 12.65 -10.74 3.12
C ILE A 19 11.91 -11.17 4.39
N ALA A 20 12.50 -12.05 5.19
CA ALA A 20 11.92 -12.49 6.46
C ALA A 20 11.78 -11.34 7.49
N GLN A 21 12.72 -10.39 7.52
CA GLN A 21 12.65 -9.21 8.39
C GLN A 21 11.70 -8.12 7.89
N ALA A 22 11.61 -7.91 6.57
CA ALA A 22 10.83 -6.83 5.97
C ALA A 22 9.33 -7.14 5.88
N ALA A 23 8.95 -8.41 5.98
CA ALA A 23 7.57 -8.82 5.90
C ALA A 23 7.15 -9.73 7.08
N PRO A 24 7.11 -9.19 8.32
CA PRO A 24 6.46 -9.89 9.42
C PRO A 24 5.00 -10.23 9.07
N GLN A 25 4.37 -9.45 8.19
CA GLN A 25 3.04 -9.69 7.62
C GLN A 25 2.90 -10.94 6.74
N TYR A 26 4.00 -11.57 6.30
CA TYR A 26 3.98 -12.87 5.60
C TYR A 26 4.61 -13.99 6.43
N ALA A 27 5.12 -13.69 7.63
CA ALA A 27 5.44 -14.74 8.56
C ALA A 27 4.10 -15.43 8.91
N PRO A 28 3.99 -16.77 8.80
CA PRO A 28 2.87 -17.49 9.37
C PRO A 28 2.99 -17.41 10.90
N GLY A 29 2.61 -16.26 11.45
CA GLY A 29 2.66 -15.88 12.83
C GLY A 29 1.33 -15.24 13.17
N GLU A 30 0.58 -15.96 13.99
CA GLU A 30 -0.69 -15.64 14.66
C GLU A 30 -1.69 -14.80 13.83
N GLU A 31 -2.81 -15.44 13.45
CA GLU A 31 -4.01 -14.68 13.10
C GLU A 31 -4.23 -13.61 14.18
N PRO A 32 -4.61 -12.38 13.80
CA PRO A 32 -4.92 -11.35 14.78
C PRO A 32 -5.97 -11.93 15.75
N SER A 33 -5.57 -12.11 17.01
CA SER A 33 -6.53 -12.48 18.04
C SER A 33 -7.30 -11.21 18.39
N TYR A 34 -8.57 -11.20 18.03
CA TYR A 34 -9.52 -10.23 18.56
C TYR A 34 -9.87 -10.70 19.95
N ASP A 35 -9.87 -9.79 20.92
CA ASP A 35 -10.55 -10.05 22.18
C ASP A 35 -12.04 -10.22 21.87
N GLU A 36 -12.55 -11.44 22.03
CA GLU A 36 -14.00 -11.69 21.91
C GLU A 36 -14.81 -10.88 22.94
N ASP A 37 -14.13 -10.27 23.92
CA ASP A 37 -14.70 -9.44 24.97
C ASP A 37 -14.86 -7.96 24.59
N THR A 38 -14.42 -7.55 23.39
CA THR A 38 -14.78 -6.22 22.93
C THR A 38 -16.20 -6.26 22.39
N ASP A 39 -17.15 -5.87 23.26
CA ASP A 39 -18.45 -5.28 22.90
C ASP A 39 -18.23 -3.99 22.08
N ASP A 40 -17.38 -4.05 21.05
CA ASP A 40 -17.28 -3.08 19.98
C ASP A 40 -18.60 -3.22 19.25
N LYS A 41 -19.60 -2.53 19.81
CA LYS A 41 -20.78 -2.09 19.09
C LYS A 41 -20.24 -1.67 17.74
N LEU A 42 -20.58 -2.42 16.70
CA LEU A 42 -20.28 -2.04 15.33
C LEU A 42 -20.70 -0.59 15.24
N ILE A 43 -19.72 0.32 15.29
CA ILE A 43 -19.98 1.73 15.03
C ILE A 43 -20.32 1.66 13.56
N GLU A 44 -21.62 1.69 13.28
CA GLU A 44 -22.14 1.71 11.93
C GLU A 44 -21.42 2.89 11.29
N ASN A 45 -20.46 2.58 10.42
CA ASN A 45 -19.69 3.61 9.75
C ASN A 45 -20.73 4.35 8.94
N ASP A 46 -21.08 5.55 9.40
CA ASP A 46 -22.06 6.40 8.73
C ASP A 46 -21.41 6.91 7.44
N THR A 47 -21.36 6.02 6.45
CA THR A 47 -21.01 6.34 5.08
C THR A 47 -22.22 6.90 4.35
N SER A 48 -23.32 7.22 5.05
CA SER A 48 -24.42 7.97 4.46
C SER A 48 -24.01 9.43 4.38
N ILE A 49 -23.58 9.82 3.19
CA ILE A 49 -23.47 11.22 2.84
C ILE A 49 -24.89 11.78 2.74
N THR A 50 -25.18 12.91 3.39
CA THR A 50 -26.48 13.57 3.21
C THR A 50 -26.51 14.32 1.88
N ASP A 51 -27.71 14.60 1.35
CA ASP A 51 -27.84 15.40 0.12
C ASP A 51 -27.23 16.81 0.30
N GLU A 52 -27.25 17.36 1.52
CA GLU A 52 -26.62 18.64 1.88
C GLU A 52 -25.08 18.54 1.78
N ASP A 53 -24.48 17.51 2.39
CA ASP A 53 -23.03 17.26 2.31
C ASP A 53 -22.58 17.06 0.85
N TYR A 54 -23.41 16.37 0.06
CA TYR A 54 -23.16 16.15 -1.35
C TYR A 54 -23.15 17.49 -2.13
N ALA A 55 -24.12 18.37 -1.88
CA ALA A 55 -24.18 19.69 -2.50
C ALA A 55 -22.99 20.59 -2.13
N GLU A 56 -22.53 20.53 -0.87
CA GLU A 56 -21.33 21.27 -0.43
C GLU A 56 -20.05 20.77 -1.09
N ILE A 57 -19.92 19.43 -1.26
CA ILE A 57 -18.79 18.81 -1.96
C ILE A 57 -18.78 19.22 -3.43
N GLU A 58 -19.93 19.18 -4.10
CA GLU A 58 -20.04 19.60 -5.50
C GLU A 58 -19.78 21.10 -5.70
N ALA A 59 -20.23 21.95 -4.77
CA ALA A 59 -19.95 23.39 -4.81
C ALA A 59 -18.45 23.69 -4.63
N SER A 60 -17.75 22.84 -3.87
CA SER A 60 -16.30 22.93 -3.65
C SER A 60 -15.48 22.29 -4.78
N LEU A 61 -16.12 21.49 -5.66
CA LEU A 61 -15.46 20.78 -6.74
C LEU A 61 -15.14 21.74 -7.89
N SER A 62 -13.85 22.03 -8.10
CA SER A 62 -13.42 22.81 -9.27
C SER A 62 -13.85 22.14 -10.57
N GLN A 63 -14.54 22.87 -11.45
CA GLN A 63 -14.94 22.36 -12.78
C GLN A 63 -13.74 22.26 -13.75
N ALA A 64 -12.61 22.89 -13.43
CA ALA A 64 -11.41 22.89 -14.27
C ALA A 64 -10.19 22.54 -13.43
N PHE A 65 -9.72 21.29 -13.56
CA PHE A 65 -8.46 20.82 -12.98
C PHE A 65 -7.62 20.14 -14.07
N GLY A 66 -6.31 20.23 -13.94
CA GLY A 66 -5.41 19.46 -14.79
C GLY A 66 -5.40 17.99 -14.37
N THR A 67 -5.22 17.08 -15.33
CA THR A 67 -4.88 15.70 -14.99
C THR A 67 -3.47 15.65 -14.42
N ALA A 68 -3.31 15.05 -13.23
CA ALA A 68 -1.99 14.83 -12.65
C ALA A 68 -1.08 14.08 -13.63
N ALA A 69 0.20 14.39 -13.58
CA ALA A 69 1.15 13.88 -14.55
C ALA A 69 1.42 12.40 -14.28
N ASP A 70 1.03 11.51 -15.21
CA ASP A 70 1.14 10.05 -15.06
C ASP A 70 2.61 9.58 -15.25
N PRO A 71 3.30 9.13 -14.18
CA PRO A 71 4.67 8.64 -14.29
C PRO A 71 4.77 7.27 -14.98
N GLY A 72 3.71 6.46 -14.96
CA GLY A 72 3.67 5.14 -15.60
C GLY A 72 3.77 5.24 -17.13
N ARG A 73 3.30 6.35 -17.71
CA ARG A 73 3.46 6.66 -19.14
C ARG A 73 4.80 7.31 -19.49
N ARG A 74 5.67 7.56 -18.52
CA ARG A 74 6.98 8.22 -18.71
C ARG A 74 8.16 7.29 -18.50
N LEU A 75 7.91 5.98 -18.52
CA LEU A 75 8.96 4.97 -18.48
C LEU A 75 9.58 4.78 -19.88
N GLY A 76 10.87 4.44 -19.92
CA GLY A 76 11.58 4.19 -21.19
C GLY A 76 11.58 5.39 -22.14
N GLU A 77 11.16 5.16 -23.39
CA GLU A 77 11.07 6.18 -24.44
C GLU A 77 9.96 7.22 -24.20
N GLY A 78 9.04 6.96 -23.27
CA GLY A 78 7.98 7.90 -22.89
C GLY A 78 8.44 9.09 -22.04
N LYS A 79 9.74 9.20 -21.75
CA LYS A 79 10.30 10.26 -20.91
C LYS A 79 10.05 11.63 -21.55
N LYS A 80 9.17 12.42 -20.93
CA LYS A 80 8.98 13.84 -21.27
C LYS A 80 10.08 14.68 -20.61
N PRO A 81 10.49 15.82 -21.22
CA PRO A 81 11.47 16.74 -20.63
C PRO A 81 11.02 17.29 -19.28
#